data_AF-A0A6I2V9J2-F1
#
_entry.id   AF-A0A6I2V9J2-F1
#
_cell.length_a   1.000
_cell.length_b   1.000
_cell.length_c   1.000
_cell.angle_alpha   90.00
_cell.angle_beta   90.00
_cell.angle_gamma   90.00
#
_symmetry.space_group_name_H-M   'P 1'
#
loop_
_entity.id
_entity.type
_entity.pdbx_description
1 polymer ?
#
loop_
_entity_poly.entity_id
_entity_poly.type
_entity_poly.pdbx_seq_one_letter_code
_entity_poly.pdbx_strand_id
1 'polypeptide(L)'
;MATTAPRPKSRRAADDISYTDLYERWERGNWSATEIDFTQDKIDWEEKMTDEQRRTAMWLFSLFFHGEDAVTDGLSPYIDAAPLEEQKYFIATQQVDEARHSVFFNRFMNEVVGLGDGSIAGGMNATAGQLSWGHKMIFQGLEDMCVQLRADQSPHQFARAITLYHILIEASLAQPGQHVIEAFLEQEDLLPGFRSGIANVALDEQRHIAFGVKALADLYDADPKGTETAVLDVVRENGVFISGVAMPPNWDESYFTAFNYSYDDLGRDGV
;
A
#
# COMPACT_ATOMS: atom_id res chain seq x y z
N MET A 1 -35.28 -3.19 40.83
CA MET A 1 -34.73 -2.92 39.49
C MET A 1 -33.22 -2.97 39.60
N ALA A 2 -32.59 -4.02 39.07
CA ALA A 2 -31.13 -4.14 39.09
C ALA A 2 -30.57 -3.25 37.97
N THR A 3 -29.88 -2.18 38.36
CA THR A 3 -29.07 -1.37 37.47
C THR A 3 -27.84 -2.20 37.08
N THR A 4 -27.85 -2.76 35.88
CA THR A 4 -26.65 -3.35 35.26
C THR A 4 -25.63 -2.25 35.08
N ALA A 5 -24.51 -2.32 35.82
CA ALA A 5 -23.35 -1.48 35.56
C ALA A 5 -22.93 -1.64 34.08
N PRO A 6 -22.54 -0.55 33.39
CA PRO A 6 -22.04 -0.66 32.02
C PRO A 6 -20.83 -1.60 32.00
N ARG A 7 -20.84 -2.57 31.07
CA ARG A 7 -19.68 -3.42 30.83
C ARG A 7 -18.47 -2.52 30.57
N PRO A 8 -17.30 -2.79 31.18
CA PRO A 8 -16.08 -2.07 30.81
C PRO A 8 -15.86 -2.26 29.30
N LYS A 9 -15.59 -1.16 28.58
CA LYS A 9 -15.23 -1.24 27.16
C LYS A 9 -14.04 -2.21 27.04
N SER A 10 -14.17 -3.24 26.22
CA SER A 10 -13.04 -4.11 25.89
C SER A 10 -11.99 -3.28 25.18
N ARG A 11 -10.75 -3.27 25.69
CA ARG A 11 -9.62 -2.59 25.06
C ARG A 11 -9.41 -3.13 23.64
N ARG A 12 -9.42 -2.25 22.64
CA ARG A 12 -9.12 -2.58 21.24
C ARG A 12 -7.63 -2.41 20.98
N ALA A 13 -7.08 -3.10 19.97
CA ALA A 13 -5.70 -2.88 19.53
C ALA A 13 -5.43 -1.40 19.17
N ALA A 14 -6.43 -0.72 18.59
CA ALA A 14 -6.36 0.70 18.26
C ALA A 14 -6.17 1.60 19.50
N ASP A 15 -6.54 1.17 20.70
CA ASP A 15 -6.38 1.97 21.92
C ASP A 15 -4.90 2.08 22.35
N ASP A 16 -4.02 1.23 21.79
CA ASP A 16 -2.57 1.24 22.04
C ASP A 16 -1.79 2.03 20.98
N ILE A 17 -2.48 2.60 19.98
CA ILE A 17 -1.89 3.41 18.90
C ILE A 17 -2.07 4.90 19.22
N SER A 18 -0.99 5.67 19.11
CA SER A 18 -0.98 7.13 19.25
C SER A 18 -0.39 7.78 18.01
N TYR A 19 -1.01 8.85 17.50
CA TYR A 19 -0.48 9.63 16.37
C TYR A 19 0.92 10.20 16.63
N THR A 20 1.18 10.63 17.87
CA THR A 20 2.51 11.09 18.28
C THR A 20 3.54 9.96 18.22
N ASP A 21 3.19 8.77 18.70
CA ASP A 21 4.09 7.61 18.64
C ASP A 21 4.36 7.19 17.19
N LEU A 22 3.33 7.21 16.33
CA LEU A 22 3.50 6.94 14.90
C LEU A 22 4.48 7.93 14.24
N TYR A 23 4.35 9.22 14.53
CA TYR A 23 5.29 10.25 14.06
C TYR A 23 6.72 10.03 14.58
N GLU A 24 6.87 9.78 15.89
CA GLU A 24 8.20 9.54 16.46
C GLU A 24 8.86 8.27 15.90
N ARG A 25 8.07 7.24 15.57
CA ARG A 25 8.57 6.04 14.90
C ARG A 25 9.02 6.34 13.48
N TRP A 26 8.30 7.19 12.75
CA TRP A 26 8.73 7.68 11.44
C TRP A 26 10.09 8.37 11.53
N GLU A 27 10.29 9.29 12.49
CA GLU A 27 11.59 9.98 12.66
C GLU A 27 12.75 9.01 12.88
N ARG A 28 12.51 7.94 13.65
CA ARG A 28 13.50 6.91 14.00
C ARG A 28 13.68 5.84 12.92
N GLY A 29 12.76 5.73 11.97
CA GLY A 29 12.69 4.70 10.93
C GLY A 29 13.18 5.15 9.54
N ASN A 30 13.76 6.35 9.43
CA ASN A 30 14.17 6.89 8.14
C ASN A 30 15.22 6.03 7.42
N TRP A 31 15.05 5.89 6.10
CA TRP A 31 15.96 5.22 5.18
C TRP A 31 16.10 6.03 3.88
N SER A 32 17.14 5.75 3.10
CA SER A 32 17.38 6.47 1.84
C SER A 32 17.21 5.56 0.64
N ALA A 33 16.16 5.80 -0.14
CA ALA A 33 15.94 5.12 -1.40
C ALA A 33 17.06 5.35 -2.41
N THR A 34 17.86 6.42 -2.30
CA THR A 34 18.97 6.72 -3.21
C THR A 34 20.29 6.06 -2.83
N GLU A 35 20.41 5.55 -1.59
CA GLU A 35 21.63 4.90 -1.09
C GLU A 35 21.57 3.36 -1.22
N ILE A 36 20.43 2.80 -1.67
CA ILE A 36 20.34 1.37 -1.94
C ILE A 36 21.27 1.01 -3.11
N ASP A 37 22.17 0.06 -2.86
CA ASP A 37 23.08 -0.50 -3.85
C ASP A 37 22.37 -1.62 -4.64
N PHE A 38 22.14 -1.38 -5.93
CA PHE A 38 21.53 -2.33 -6.85
C PHE A 38 22.56 -3.08 -7.72
N THR A 39 23.85 -3.00 -7.41
CA THR A 39 24.92 -3.63 -8.22
C THR A 39 24.71 -5.14 -8.33
N GLN A 40 24.42 -5.81 -7.21
CA GLN A 40 24.17 -7.26 -7.22
C GLN A 40 22.81 -7.59 -7.84
N ASP A 41 21.79 -6.76 -7.61
CA ASP A 41 20.44 -6.94 -8.16
C ASP A 41 20.44 -6.99 -9.68
N LYS A 42 21.27 -6.16 -10.33
CA LYS A 42 21.44 -6.22 -11.79
C LYS A 42 21.98 -7.57 -12.26
N ILE A 43 22.98 -8.11 -11.57
CA ILE A 43 23.57 -9.41 -11.90
C ILE A 43 22.53 -10.52 -11.66
N ASP A 44 21.84 -10.48 -10.53
CA ASP A 44 20.82 -11.47 -10.19
C ASP A 44 19.66 -11.44 -11.20
N TRP A 45 19.22 -10.24 -11.58
CA TRP A 45 18.18 -10.03 -12.59
C TRP A 45 18.60 -10.63 -13.93
N GLU A 46 19.81 -10.35 -14.43
CA GLU A 46 20.26 -10.80 -15.75
C GLU A 46 20.65 -12.28 -15.79
N GLU A 47 21.37 -12.77 -14.77
CA GLU A 47 22.07 -14.05 -14.79
C GLU A 47 21.39 -15.16 -13.98
N LYS A 48 20.64 -14.83 -12.92
CA LYS A 48 20.07 -15.83 -12.00
C LYS A 48 18.56 -16.03 -12.17
N MET A 49 17.81 -14.95 -12.39
CA MET A 49 16.37 -15.04 -12.56
C MET A 49 15.99 -15.66 -13.91
N THR A 50 15.00 -16.54 -13.91
CA THR A 50 14.42 -17.09 -15.14
C THR A 50 13.56 -16.04 -15.85
N ASP A 51 13.27 -16.27 -17.13
CA ASP A 51 12.36 -15.39 -17.89
C ASP A 51 10.95 -15.31 -17.26
N GLU A 52 10.47 -16.42 -16.71
CA GLU A 52 9.18 -16.48 -16.02
C GLU A 52 9.21 -15.66 -14.73
N GLN A 53 10.26 -15.77 -13.93
CA GLN A 53 10.45 -14.97 -12.72
C GLN A 53 10.57 -13.48 -13.04
N ARG A 54 11.37 -13.10 -14.05
CA ARG A 54 11.48 -11.70 -14.48
C ARG A 54 10.14 -11.14 -14.96
N ARG A 55 9.34 -11.93 -15.68
CA ARG A 55 8.01 -11.54 -16.12
C ARG A 55 7.06 -11.32 -14.93
N THR A 56 7.08 -12.19 -13.93
CA THR A 56 6.28 -12.01 -12.71
C THR A 56 6.72 -10.78 -11.93
N ALA A 57 8.03 -10.62 -11.71
CA ALA A 57 8.60 -9.47 -11.03
C ALA A 57 8.22 -8.16 -11.75
N MET A 58 8.33 -8.14 -13.07
CA MET A 58 7.92 -7.00 -13.90
C MET A 58 6.47 -6.61 -13.65
N TRP A 59 5.57 -7.59 -13.61
CA TRP A 59 4.16 -7.34 -13.35
C TRP A 59 3.94 -6.80 -11.94
N LEU A 60 4.35 -7.54 -10.90
CA LEU A 60 4.12 -7.16 -9.50
C LEU A 60 4.78 -5.83 -9.15
N PHE A 61 6.04 -5.62 -9.52
CA PHE A 61 6.78 -4.42 -9.14
C PHE A 61 6.23 -3.19 -9.87
N SER A 62 5.64 -3.37 -11.07
CA SER A 62 4.94 -2.28 -11.76
C SER A 62 3.61 -1.93 -11.07
N LEU A 63 2.87 -2.91 -10.54
CA LEU A 63 1.65 -2.63 -9.77
C LEU A 63 1.97 -1.77 -8.54
N PHE A 64 3.04 -2.12 -7.81
CA PHE A 64 3.53 -1.30 -6.70
C PHE A 64 3.95 0.08 -7.20
N PHE A 65 4.87 0.17 -8.15
CA PHE A 65 5.39 1.46 -8.62
C PHE A 65 4.28 2.46 -8.96
N HIS A 66 3.28 2.04 -9.74
CA HIS A 66 2.14 2.89 -10.09
C HIS A 66 1.21 3.16 -8.91
N GLY A 67 1.09 2.21 -7.97
CA GLY A 67 0.36 2.41 -6.73
C GLY A 67 0.99 3.49 -5.85
N GLU A 68 2.31 3.40 -5.61
CA GLU A 68 3.07 4.36 -4.79
C GLU A 68 2.95 5.79 -5.32
N ASP A 69 3.02 5.98 -6.63
CA ASP A 69 2.85 7.29 -7.26
C ASP A 69 1.43 7.83 -7.15
N ALA A 70 0.43 6.98 -7.40
CA ALA A 70 -0.97 7.38 -7.26
C ALA A 70 -1.30 7.81 -5.83
N VAL A 71 -0.76 7.12 -4.82
CA VAL A 71 -0.98 7.51 -3.43
C VAL A 71 -0.16 8.74 -3.02
N THR A 72 1.06 8.91 -3.54
CA THR A 72 1.89 10.11 -3.34
C THR A 72 1.15 11.38 -3.78
N ASP A 73 0.55 11.34 -4.97
CA ASP A 73 -0.21 12.44 -5.53
C ASP A 73 -1.55 12.67 -4.79
N GLY A 74 -2.14 11.58 -4.31
CA GLY A 74 -3.46 11.53 -3.67
C GLY A 74 -3.51 11.95 -2.20
N LEU A 75 -2.38 12.09 -1.48
CA LEU A 75 -2.41 12.32 -0.02
C LEU A 75 -2.79 13.73 0.43
N SER A 76 -2.62 14.75 -0.42
CA SER A 76 -2.87 16.15 0.01
C SER A 76 -4.31 16.42 0.52
N PRO A 77 -5.40 15.93 -0.11
CA PRO A 77 -6.75 16.08 0.43
C PRO A 77 -6.97 15.35 1.75
N TYR A 78 -6.23 14.28 2.02
CA TYR A 78 -6.31 13.55 3.30
C TYR A 78 -5.74 14.40 4.43
N ILE A 79 -4.64 15.10 4.19
CA ILE A 79 -4.09 16.10 5.13
C ILE A 79 -5.11 17.21 5.37
N ASP A 80 -5.73 17.75 4.31
CA ASP A 80 -6.71 18.83 4.46
C ASP A 80 -7.94 18.40 5.27
N ALA A 81 -8.41 17.16 5.08
CA ALA A 81 -9.63 16.65 5.70
C ALA A 81 -9.44 16.05 7.11
N ALA A 82 -8.20 15.76 7.52
CA ALA A 82 -7.96 15.15 8.82
C ALA A 82 -8.42 16.08 9.97
N PRO A 83 -9.27 15.61 10.89
CA PRO A 83 -9.87 16.45 11.93
C PRO A 83 -8.90 16.91 13.02
N LEU A 84 -7.77 16.22 13.22
CA LEU A 84 -6.78 16.53 14.25
C LEU A 84 -5.43 16.95 13.65
N GLU A 85 -4.74 17.88 14.29
CA GLU A 85 -3.43 18.34 13.81
C GLU A 85 -2.37 17.24 13.86
N GLU A 86 -2.42 16.36 14.87
CA GLU A 86 -1.52 15.22 14.98
C GLU A 86 -1.72 14.21 13.84
N GLN A 87 -2.95 14.07 13.34
CA GLN A 87 -3.23 13.26 12.16
C GLN A 87 -2.63 13.90 10.91
N LYS A 88 -2.81 15.21 10.73
CA LYS A 88 -2.21 15.95 9.60
C LYS A 88 -0.70 15.80 9.56
N TYR A 89 -0.03 15.93 10.70
CA TYR A 89 1.42 15.82 10.79
C TYR A 89 1.91 14.43 10.45
N PHE A 90 1.20 13.37 10.87
CA PHE A 90 1.52 12.01 10.46
C PHE A 90 1.25 11.75 8.97
N ILE A 91 0.11 12.18 8.42
CA ILE A 91 -0.18 11.99 6.99
C ILE A 91 0.86 12.74 6.12
N ALA A 92 1.36 13.89 6.58
CA ALA A 92 2.45 14.59 5.90
C ALA A 92 3.75 13.76 5.87
N THR A 93 4.06 12.99 6.92
CA THR A 93 5.20 12.06 6.89
C THR A 93 4.95 10.88 5.96
N GLN A 94 3.72 10.36 5.93
CA GLN A 94 3.31 9.31 4.99
C GLN A 94 3.54 9.78 3.53
N GLN A 95 3.18 11.01 3.17
CA GLN A 95 3.42 11.51 1.81
C GLN A 95 4.91 11.54 1.42
N VAL A 96 5.81 11.70 2.39
CA VAL A 96 7.25 11.59 2.15
C VAL A 96 7.67 10.13 1.95
N ASP A 97 7.08 9.21 2.70
CA ASP A 97 7.33 7.76 2.55
C ASP A 97 6.85 7.28 1.17
N GLU A 98 5.63 7.61 0.75
CA GLU A 98 5.13 7.21 -0.58
C GLU A 98 5.98 7.75 -1.73
N ALA A 99 6.39 9.03 -1.65
CA ALA A 99 7.28 9.60 -2.66
C ALA A 99 8.63 8.87 -2.70
N ARG A 100 9.14 8.45 -1.53
CA ARG A 100 10.36 7.65 -1.40
C ARG A 100 10.16 6.26 -2.01
N HIS A 101 8.99 5.64 -1.83
CA HIS A 101 8.66 4.35 -2.44
C HIS A 101 8.65 4.45 -3.96
N SER A 102 7.99 5.46 -4.55
CA SER A 102 8.00 5.71 -6.00
C SER A 102 9.42 5.88 -6.55
N VAL A 103 10.28 6.63 -5.83
CA VAL A 103 11.70 6.78 -6.19
C VAL A 103 12.42 5.44 -6.15
N PHE A 104 12.22 4.64 -5.10
CA PHE A 104 12.83 3.31 -4.96
C PHE A 104 12.45 2.39 -6.13
N PHE A 105 11.16 2.25 -6.44
CA PHE A 105 10.72 1.41 -7.55
C PHE A 105 11.21 1.93 -8.91
N ASN A 106 11.18 3.25 -9.15
CA ASN A 106 11.72 3.82 -10.39
C ASN A 106 13.21 3.55 -10.55
N ARG A 107 14.00 3.67 -9.46
CA ARG A 107 15.43 3.33 -9.48
C ARG A 107 15.64 1.87 -9.88
N PHE A 108 14.87 0.94 -9.30
CA PHE A 108 14.97 -0.47 -9.69
C PHE A 108 14.63 -0.67 -11.17
N MET A 109 13.52 -0.10 -11.66
CA MET A 109 13.13 -0.19 -13.07
C MET A 109 14.21 0.36 -14.00
N ASN A 110 14.92 1.41 -13.60
CA ASN A 110 15.96 2.01 -14.42
C ASN A 110 17.31 1.31 -14.33
N GLU A 111 17.82 1.12 -13.12
CA GLU A 111 19.20 0.68 -12.85
C GLU A 111 19.38 -0.84 -13.03
N VAL A 112 18.35 -1.62 -12.68
CA VAL A 112 18.38 -3.10 -12.73
C VAL A 112 17.74 -3.60 -14.01
N VAL A 113 16.51 -3.18 -14.28
CA VAL A 113 15.74 -3.69 -15.42
C VAL A 113 16.14 -3.02 -16.74
N GLY A 114 16.60 -1.77 -16.70
CA GLY A 114 16.96 -1.00 -17.89
C GLY A 114 15.76 -0.38 -18.62
N LEU A 115 14.66 -0.12 -17.93
CA LEU A 115 13.46 0.54 -18.45
C LEU A 115 13.41 2.04 -18.09
N GLY A 116 12.70 2.80 -18.92
CA GLY A 116 12.58 4.25 -18.77
C GLY A 116 13.86 5.01 -19.13
N ASP A 117 13.87 6.31 -18.83
CA ASP A 117 14.97 7.23 -19.12
C ASP A 117 15.64 7.80 -17.85
N GLY A 118 15.33 7.21 -16.69
CA GLY A 118 15.77 7.64 -15.37
C GLY A 118 14.79 8.60 -14.68
N SER A 119 13.86 9.22 -15.42
CA SER A 119 12.79 10.02 -14.82
C SER A 119 11.62 9.16 -14.35
N ILE A 120 10.90 9.62 -13.31
CA ILE A 120 9.67 8.97 -12.83
C ILE A 120 8.68 8.78 -13.99
N ALA A 121 8.42 9.83 -14.78
CA ALA A 121 7.50 9.78 -15.91
C ALA A 121 7.95 8.78 -17.00
N GLY A 122 9.26 8.69 -17.26
CA GLY A 122 9.81 7.70 -18.18
C GLY A 122 9.62 6.28 -17.69
N GLY A 123 9.86 6.04 -16.39
CA GLY A 123 9.58 4.77 -15.74
C GLY A 123 8.11 4.38 -15.84
N MET A 124 7.19 5.29 -15.51
CA MET A 124 5.75 5.07 -15.57
C MET A 124 5.27 4.71 -16.97
N ASN A 125 5.72 5.46 -17.97
CA ASN A 125 5.38 5.18 -19.37
C ASN A 125 5.87 3.80 -19.82
N ALA A 126 7.06 3.38 -19.37
CA ALA A 126 7.64 2.10 -19.74
C ALA A 126 6.91 0.90 -19.10
N THR A 127 6.30 1.07 -17.93
CA THR A 127 5.68 -0.01 -17.15
C THR A 127 4.15 0.00 -17.18
N ALA A 128 3.50 1.04 -17.72
CA ALA A 128 2.04 1.17 -17.79
C ALA A 128 1.32 -0.01 -18.47
N GLY A 129 2.01 -0.73 -19.36
CA GLY A 129 1.49 -1.94 -20.02
C GLY A 129 1.26 -3.13 -19.09
N GLN A 130 1.83 -3.11 -17.88
CA GLN A 130 1.71 -4.20 -16.89
C GLN A 130 0.42 -4.13 -16.06
N LEU A 131 -0.25 -2.98 -16.04
CA LEU A 131 -1.35 -2.73 -15.11
C LEU A 131 -2.60 -3.55 -15.44
N SER A 132 -3.09 -4.28 -14.45
CA SER A 132 -4.33 -5.05 -14.55
C SER A 132 -5.55 -4.11 -14.58
N TRP A 133 -6.69 -4.64 -15.02
CA TRP A 133 -7.95 -3.90 -14.96
C TRP A 133 -8.32 -3.51 -13.52
N GLY A 134 -8.18 -4.43 -12.56
CA GLY A 134 -8.49 -4.15 -11.15
C GLY A 134 -7.63 -3.02 -10.59
N HIS A 135 -6.34 -3.01 -10.94
CA HIS A 135 -5.41 -1.94 -10.53
C HIS A 135 -5.86 -0.58 -11.08
N LYS A 136 -6.14 -0.48 -12.38
CA LYS A 136 -6.64 0.77 -12.98
C LYS A 136 -7.93 1.25 -12.32
N MET A 137 -8.85 0.34 -12.01
CA MET A 137 -10.13 0.72 -11.42
C MET A 137 -10.01 1.17 -9.97
N ILE A 138 -9.21 0.49 -9.14
CA ILE A 138 -9.07 0.86 -7.73
C ILE A 138 -8.36 2.22 -7.59
N PHE A 139 -7.31 2.47 -8.39
CA PHE A 139 -6.59 3.74 -8.34
C PHE A 139 -7.35 4.89 -9.00
N GLN A 140 -8.18 4.63 -10.03
CA GLN A 140 -9.16 5.63 -10.48
C GLN A 140 -10.15 5.98 -9.36
N GLY A 141 -10.59 4.99 -8.58
CA GLY A 141 -11.44 5.21 -7.41
C GLY A 141 -10.75 6.05 -6.33
N LEU A 142 -9.45 5.87 -6.13
CA LEU A 142 -8.64 6.70 -5.23
C LEU A 142 -8.55 8.15 -5.72
N GLU A 143 -8.33 8.38 -7.01
CA GLU A 143 -8.35 9.72 -7.61
C GLU A 143 -9.71 10.40 -7.42
N ASP A 144 -10.80 9.68 -7.69
CA ASP A 144 -12.16 10.18 -7.49
C ASP A 144 -12.43 10.50 -6.01
N MET A 145 -11.94 9.66 -5.10
CA MET A 145 -12.03 9.89 -3.65
C MET A 145 -11.30 11.18 -3.26
N CYS A 146 -10.13 11.45 -3.84
CA CYS A 146 -9.40 12.70 -3.60
C CYS A 146 -10.22 13.92 -4.02
N VAL A 147 -10.88 13.88 -5.17
CA VAL A 147 -11.78 14.97 -5.62
C VAL A 147 -12.96 15.14 -4.68
N GLN A 148 -13.58 14.05 -4.25
CA GLN A 148 -14.70 14.08 -3.30
C GLN A 148 -14.28 14.66 -1.94
N LEU A 149 -13.10 14.28 -1.44
CA LEU A 149 -12.60 14.73 -0.14
C LEU A 149 -12.24 16.22 -0.13
N ARG A 150 -11.78 16.77 -1.28
CA ARG A 150 -11.63 18.23 -1.44
C ARG A 150 -12.97 18.96 -1.38
N ALA A 151 -14.06 18.33 -1.83
CA ALA A 151 -15.39 18.92 -1.86
C ALA A 151 -16.14 18.75 -0.53
N ASP A 152 -15.96 17.62 0.14
CA ASP A 152 -16.59 17.29 1.43
C ASP A 152 -15.54 16.72 2.40
N GLN A 153 -15.20 17.53 3.42
CA GLN A 153 -14.29 17.16 4.50
C GLN A 153 -15.04 16.66 5.74
N SER A 154 -16.27 16.17 5.58
CA SER A 154 -17.05 15.62 6.69
C SER A 154 -16.36 14.38 7.28
N PRO A 155 -16.56 14.08 8.59
CA PRO A 155 -16.03 12.86 9.20
C PRO A 155 -16.47 11.58 8.48
N HIS A 156 -17.67 11.56 7.89
CA HIS A 156 -18.15 10.44 7.10
C HIS A 156 -17.35 10.26 5.80
N GLN A 157 -17.11 11.34 5.05
CA GLN A 157 -16.30 11.27 3.84
C GLN A 157 -14.83 10.94 4.15
N PHE A 158 -14.29 11.46 5.25
CA PHE A 158 -12.96 11.09 5.72
C PHE A 158 -12.89 9.60 6.11
N ALA A 159 -13.91 9.05 6.78
CA ALA A 159 -13.99 7.61 7.06
C ALA A 159 -14.00 6.77 5.77
N ARG A 160 -14.73 7.22 4.73
CA ARG A 160 -14.72 6.56 3.40
C ARG A 160 -13.33 6.58 2.78
N ALA A 161 -12.66 7.73 2.83
CA ALA A 161 -11.33 7.91 2.28
C ALA A 161 -10.28 7.04 2.98
N ILE A 162 -10.26 7.03 4.32
CA ILE A 162 -9.38 6.17 5.13
C ILE A 162 -9.66 4.68 4.86
N THR A 163 -10.92 4.29 4.67
CA THR A 163 -11.25 2.90 4.33
C THR A 163 -10.68 2.49 2.99
N LEU A 164 -10.84 3.32 1.95
CA LEU A 164 -10.37 2.98 0.61
C LEU A 164 -8.85 2.85 0.58
N TYR A 165 -8.14 3.80 1.18
CA TYR A 165 -6.69 3.83 1.12
C TYR A 165 -6.07 2.87 2.15
N HIS A 166 -6.14 3.20 3.43
CA HIS A 166 -5.38 2.47 4.47
C HIS A 166 -5.87 1.03 4.71
N ILE A 167 -7.15 0.75 4.46
CA ILE A 167 -7.68 -0.61 4.65
C ILE A 167 -7.67 -1.40 3.35
N LEU A 168 -8.28 -0.90 2.28
CA LEU A 168 -8.39 -1.70 1.07
C LEU A 168 -7.10 -1.71 0.22
N ILE A 169 -6.47 -0.55 0.02
CA ILE A 169 -5.26 -0.47 -0.82
C ILE A 169 -4.02 -0.92 -0.05
N GLU A 170 -3.77 -0.41 1.16
CA GLU A 170 -2.56 -0.80 1.91
C GLU A 170 -2.72 -2.17 2.57
N ALA A 171 -3.68 -2.31 3.49
CA ALA A 171 -3.77 -3.52 4.31
C ALA A 171 -4.24 -4.76 3.52
N SER A 172 -5.18 -4.63 2.59
CA SER A 172 -5.74 -5.77 1.85
C SER A 172 -5.06 -6.05 0.50
N LEU A 173 -4.35 -5.09 -0.10
CA LEU A 173 -3.66 -5.30 -1.38
C LEU A 173 -2.14 -5.25 -1.26
N ALA A 174 -1.60 -4.13 -0.75
CA ALA A 174 -0.16 -3.93 -0.72
C ALA A 174 0.53 -4.93 0.21
N GLN A 175 0.03 -5.12 1.43
CA GLN A 175 0.70 -5.99 2.42
C GLN A 175 0.77 -7.47 1.98
N PRO A 176 -0.29 -8.12 1.45
CA PRO A 176 -0.17 -9.46 0.87
C PRO A 176 0.77 -9.50 -0.35
N GLY A 177 0.71 -8.49 -1.23
CA GLY A 177 1.61 -8.39 -2.38
C GLY A 177 3.09 -8.29 -1.99
N GLN A 178 3.40 -7.51 -0.96
CA GLN A 178 4.75 -7.42 -0.38
C GLN A 178 5.19 -8.76 0.17
N HIS A 179 4.30 -9.47 0.90
CA HIS A 179 4.62 -10.77 1.47
C HIS A 179 5.03 -11.79 0.39
N VAL A 180 4.30 -11.84 -0.74
CA VAL A 180 4.64 -12.69 -1.88
C VAL A 180 6.05 -12.39 -2.42
N ILE A 181 6.36 -11.11 -2.59
CA ILE A 181 7.64 -10.66 -3.11
C ILE A 181 8.78 -10.98 -2.14
N GLU A 182 8.60 -10.64 -0.86
CA GLU A 182 9.60 -10.85 0.19
C GLU A 182 9.90 -12.33 0.38
N ALA A 183 8.86 -13.17 0.49
CA ALA A 183 9.00 -14.60 0.69
C ALA A 183 9.79 -15.26 -0.46
N PHE A 184 9.47 -14.90 -1.71
CA PHE A 184 10.18 -15.41 -2.87
C PHE A 184 11.65 -14.97 -2.88
N LEU A 185 11.92 -13.67 -2.73
CA LEU A 185 13.28 -13.14 -2.82
C LEU A 185 14.17 -13.60 -1.65
N GLU A 186 13.60 -13.78 -0.46
CA GLU A 186 14.31 -14.34 0.68
C GLU A 186 14.63 -15.82 0.47
N GLN A 187 13.67 -16.61 0.01
CA GLN A 187 13.87 -18.04 -0.23
C GLN A 187 14.92 -18.31 -1.30
N GLU A 188 14.90 -17.57 -2.40
CA GLU A 188 15.80 -17.77 -3.54
C GLU A 188 17.14 -17.02 -3.39
N ASP A 189 17.30 -16.22 -2.34
CA ASP A 189 18.47 -15.36 -2.09
C ASP A 189 18.83 -14.46 -3.28
N LEU A 190 17.83 -13.72 -3.76
CA LEU A 190 17.92 -12.85 -4.95
C LEU A 190 17.67 -11.38 -4.61
N LEU A 191 18.23 -10.49 -5.42
CA LEU A 191 17.94 -9.05 -5.41
C LEU A 191 18.12 -8.42 -4.01
N PRO A 192 19.31 -8.49 -3.40
CA PRO A 192 19.50 -8.06 -2.02
C PRO A 192 19.23 -6.57 -1.79
N GLY A 193 19.50 -5.70 -2.76
CA GLY A 193 19.18 -4.28 -2.70
C GLY A 193 17.67 -4.03 -2.70
N PHE A 194 16.94 -4.70 -3.59
CA PHE A 194 15.49 -4.61 -3.67
C PHE A 194 14.82 -5.21 -2.44
N ARG A 195 15.30 -6.35 -1.94
CA ARG A 195 14.86 -6.94 -0.65
C ARG A 195 15.01 -5.97 0.50
N SER A 196 16.15 -5.28 0.59
CA SER A 196 16.35 -4.27 1.63
C SER A 196 15.37 -3.10 1.46
N GLY A 197 15.08 -2.68 0.23
CA GLY A 197 14.14 -1.61 -0.05
C GLY A 197 12.71 -1.98 0.31
N ILE A 198 12.22 -3.12 -0.18
CA ILE A 198 10.84 -3.58 0.08
C ILE A 198 10.60 -3.83 1.57
N ALA A 199 11.61 -4.33 2.30
CA ALA A 199 11.51 -4.48 3.76
C ALA A 199 11.35 -3.13 4.48
N ASN A 200 12.00 -2.06 3.99
CA ASN A 200 11.79 -0.73 4.53
C ASN A 200 10.39 -0.18 4.18
N VAL A 201 9.93 -0.38 2.93
CA VAL A 201 8.55 -0.04 2.52
C VAL A 201 7.54 -0.74 3.43
N ALA A 202 7.71 -2.04 3.70
CA ALA A 202 6.82 -2.80 4.59
C ALA A 202 6.79 -2.27 6.04
N LEU A 203 7.91 -1.75 6.55
CA LEU A 203 7.96 -1.09 7.86
C LEU A 203 7.25 0.27 7.85
N ASP A 204 7.24 0.96 6.72
CA ASP A 204 6.52 2.21 6.50
C ASP A 204 5.00 1.95 6.44
N GLU A 205 4.59 0.97 5.63
CA GLU A 205 3.19 0.51 5.51
C GLU A 205 2.57 0.07 6.84
N GLN A 206 3.33 -0.59 7.71
CA GLN A 206 2.84 -0.94 9.06
C GLN A 206 2.37 0.30 9.85
N ARG A 207 3.02 1.45 9.68
CA ARG A 207 2.62 2.70 10.33
C ARG A 207 1.41 3.32 9.64
N HIS A 208 1.34 3.25 8.31
CA HIS A 208 0.21 3.78 7.53
C HIS A 208 -1.09 3.03 7.87
N ILE A 209 -1.03 1.69 7.88
CA ILE A 209 -2.16 0.84 8.27
C ILE A 209 -2.55 1.09 9.74
N ALA A 210 -1.58 1.19 10.64
CA ALA A 210 -1.85 1.51 12.05
C ALA A 210 -2.56 2.86 12.21
N PHE A 211 -2.17 3.86 11.43
CA PHE A 211 -2.86 5.15 11.37
C PHE A 211 -4.31 5.01 10.92
N GLY A 212 -4.56 4.30 9.81
CA GLY A 212 -5.91 4.09 9.29
C GLY A 212 -6.83 3.38 10.29
N VAL A 213 -6.33 2.32 10.93
CA VAL A 213 -7.05 1.60 12.00
C VAL A 213 -7.39 2.53 13.17
N LYS A 214 -6.42 3.34 13.62
CA LYS A 214 -6.62 4.28 14.72
C LYS A 214 -7.64 5.39 14.35
N ALA A 215 -7.52 5.97 13.15
CA ALA A 215 -8.44 6.99 12.66
C ALA A 215 -9.88 6.47 12.57
N LEU A 216 -10.10 5.28 12.01
CA LEU A 216 -11.43 4.67 11.96
C LEU A 216 -11.97 4.35 13.36
N ALA A 217 -11.12 3.92 14.29
CA ALA A 217 -11.55 3.67 15.68
C ALA A 217 -12.02 4.95 16.38
N ASP A 218 -11.33 6.08 16.17
CA ASP A 218 -11.71 7.37 16.74
C ASP A 218 -13.00 7.93 16.10
N LEU A 219 -13.14 7.80 14.78
CA LEU A 219 -14.37 8.16 14.06
C LEU A 219 -15.55 7.29 14.53
N TYR A 220 -15.34 5.98 14.72
CA TYR A 220 -16.35 5.07 15.22
C TYR A 220 -16.77 5.41 16.66
N ASP A 221 -15.84 5.81 17.52
CA ASP A 221 -16.18 6.24 18.88
C ASP A 221 -17.04 7.51 18.89
N ALA A 222 -16.88 8.39 17.90
CA ALA A 222 -17.65 9.62 17.75
C ALA A 222 -19.03 9.39 17.08
N ASP A 223 -19.07 8.62 15.99
CA ASP A 223 -20.28 8.23 15.26
C ASP A 223 -20.19 6.78 14.78
N PRO A 224 -20.63 5.80 15.59
CA PRO A 224 -20.56 4.39 15.24
C PRO A 224 -21.28 4.06 13.93
N LYS A 225 -22.49 4.60 13.76
CA LYS A 225 -23.35 4.23 12.63
C LYS A 225 -22.90 4.90 11.33
N GLY A 226 -22.50 6.17 11.40
CA GLY A 226 -21.94 6.87 10.25
C GLY A 226 -20.66 6.20 9.77
N THR A 227 -19.74 5.89 10.69
CA THR A 227 -18.47 5.23 10.35
C THR A 227 -18.68 3.82 9.80
N GLU A 228 -19.55 3.02 10.40
CA GLU A 228 -19.87 1.67 9.89
C GLU A 228 -20.48 1.73 8.48
N THR A 229 -21.36 2.68 8.22
CA THR A 229 -21.98 2.88 6.89
C THR A 229 -20.91 3.26 5.87
N ALA A 230 -20.05 4.22 6.20
CA ALA A 230 -18.93 4.66 5.35
C ALA A 230 -18.03 3.48 4.96
N VAL A 231 -17.60 2.66 5.94
CA VAL A 231 -16.74 1.50 5.70
C VAL A 231 -17.42 0.48 4.80
N LEU A 232 -18.67 0.09 5.12
CA LEU A 232 -19.39 -0.93 4.37
C LEU A 232 -19.67 -0.51 2.92
N ASP A 233 -19.98 0.76 2.68
CA ASP A 233 -20.24 1.25 1.34
C ASP A 233 -18.97 1.21 0.49
N VAL A 234 -17.83 1.66 1.02
CA VAL A 234 -16.55 1.60 0.31
C VAL A 234 -16.13 0.17 0.00
N VAL A 235 -16.29 -0.77 0.94
CA VAL A 235 -16.01 -2.19 0.71
C VAL A 235 -16.90 -2.75 -0.41
N ARG A 236 -18.20 -2.42 -0.43
CA ARG A 236 -19.14 -2.87 -1.47
C ARG A 236 -18.82 -2.28 -2.83
N GLU A 237 -18.47 -1.00 -2.87
CA GLU A 237 -18.18 -0.27 -4.10
C GLU A 237 -16.89 -0.78 -4.76
N ASN A 238 -15.89 -1.20 -3.96
CA ASN A 238 -14.54 -1.45 -4.44
C ASN A 238 -14.09 -2.92 -4.38
N GLY A 239 -14.80 -3.79 -3.64
CA GLY A 239 -14.36 -5.17 -3.40
C GLY A 239 -14.07 -5.98 -4.68
N VAL A 240 -14.82 -5.73 -5.76
CA VAL A 240 -14.57 -6.40 -7.06
C VAL A 240 -13.24 -5.99 -7.70
N PHE A 241 -12.79 -4.76 -7.47
CA PHE A 241 -11.53 -4.26 -8.03
C PHE A 241 -10.34 -4.82 -7.25
N ILE A 242 -10.46 -4.93 -5.93
CA ILE A 242 -9.45 -5.58 -5.05
C ILE A 242 -9.14 -6.99 -5.55
N SER A 243 -10.16 -7.84 -5.70
CA SER A 243 -9.97 -9.19 -6.27
C SER A 243 -9.39 -9.14 -7.69
N GLY A 244 -9.75 -8.10 -8.47
CA GLY A 244 -9.21 -7.86 -9.80
C GLY A 244 -7.72 -7.49 -9.84
N VAL A 245 -7.17 -6.90 -8.78
CA VAL A 245 -5.72 -6.57 -8.68
C VAL A 245 -4.91 -7.85 -8.54
N ALA A 246 -5.36 -8.75 -7.68
CA ALA A 246 -4.74 -10.05 -7.39
C ALA A 246 -4.76 -11.04 -8.58
N MET A 247 -5.31 -10.63 -9.72
CA MET A 247 -5.46 -11.48 -10.89
C MET A 247 -4.31 -11.27 -11.87
N PRO A 248 -3.51 -12.32 -12.16
CA PRO A 248 -2.43 -12.26 -13.10
C PRO A 248 -2.97 -12.10 -14.52
N PRO A 249 -2.16 -11.56 -15.44
CA PRO A 249 -2.54 -11.37 -16.83
C PRO A 249 -3.11 -12.65 -17.45
N ASN A 250 -4.30 -12.54 -18.06
CA ASN A 250 -5.02 -13.65 -18.71
C ASN A 250 -5.34 -14.86 -17.81
N TRP A 251 -5.37 -14.69 -16.47
CA TRP A 251 -5.50 -15.79 -15.51
C TRP A 251 -4.40 -16.85 -15.64
N ASP A 252 -3.22 -16.44 -16.10
CA ASP A 252 -2.08 -17.31 -16.24
C ASP A 252 -1.45 -17.56 -14.86
N GLU A 253 -1.74 -18.72 -14.26
CA GLU A 253 -1.20 -19.11 -12.95
C GLU A 253 0.33 -19.18 -12.91
N SER A 254 0.99 -19.26 -14.08
CA SER A 254 2.46 -19.28 -14.13
C SER A 254 3.11 -18.00 -13.61
N TYR A 255 2.36 -16.90 -13.48
CA TYR A 255 2.85 -15.72 -12.77
C TYR A 255 3.14 -16.03 -11.30
N PHE A 256 2.24 -16.72 -10.61
CA PHE A 256 2.44 -17.05 -9.19
C PHE A 256 3.37 -18.25 -8.99
N THR A 257 3.26 -19.29 -9.82
CA THR A 257 4.10 -20.48 -9.65
C THR A 257 5.58 -20.19 -9.94
N ALA A 258 5.88 -19.21 -10.80
CA ALA A 258 7.26 -18.73 -11.00
C ALA A 258 7.88 -18.16 -9.71
N PHE A 259 7.06 -17.68 -8.78
CA PHE A 259 7.46 -17.20 -7.46
C PHE A 259 7.27 -18.26 -6.35
N ASN A 260 7.08 -19.53 -6.73
CA ASN A 260 6.78 -20.64 -5.79
C ASN A 260 5.53 -20.38 -4.93
N TYR A 261 4.56 -19.64 -5.47
CA TYR A 261 3.36 -19.22 -4.76
C TYR A 261 2.09 -19.70 -5.47
N SER A 262 0.97 -19.76 -4.76
CA SER A 262 -0.33 -20.18 -5.33
C SER A 262 -1.47 -19.25 -4.94
N TYR A 263 -2.59 -19.35 -5.64
CA TYR A 263 -3.82 -18.64 -5.27
C TYR A 263 -4.38 -19.07 -3.90
N ASP A 264 -4.19 -20.33 -3.52
CA ASP A 264 -4.59 -20.81 -2.19
C ASP A 264 -3.75 -20.16 -1.10
N ASP A 265 -2.46 -19.91 -1.35
CA ASP A 265 -1.59 -19.20 -0.43
C ASP A 265 -2.00 -17.72 -0.35
N LEU A 266 -2.30 -17.10 -1.50
CA LEU A 266 -2.79 -15.71 -1.55
C LEU A 266 -4.11 -15.51 -0.76
N GLY A 267 -5.04 -16.45 -0.89
CA GLY A 267 -6.30 -16.43 -0.15
C GLY A 267 -6.14 -16.70 1.36
N ARG A 268 -5.10 -17.44 1.78
CA ARG A 268 -4.76 -17.60 3.20
C ARG A 268 -4.16 -16.33 3.79
N ASP A 269 -3.40 -15.59 2.98
CA ASP A 269 -2.69 -14.38 3.40
C ASP A 269 -3.55 -13.11 3.30
N GLY A 270 -4.80 -13.23 2.85
CA GLY A 270 -5.85 -12.24 3.15
C GLY A 270 -6.49 -11.51 1.96
N VAL A 271 -6.47 -12.08 0.76
CA VAL A 271 -7.24 -11.57 -0.41
C VAL A 271 -8.62 -12.21 -0.54
#